data_AF-A0A842X946-F1
#
_entry.id   AF-A0A842X946-F1
#
_cell.length_a   1.000
_cell.length_b   1.000
_cell.length_c   1.000
_cell.angle_alpha   90.00
_cell.angle_beta   90.00
_cell.angle_gamma   90.00
#
_symmetry.space_group_name_H-M   'P 1'
#
loop_
_entity.id
_entity.type
_entity.pdbx_description
1 polymer ?
#
loop_
_entity_poly.entity_id
_entity_poly.type
_entity_poly.pdbx_seq_one_letter_code
_entity_poly.pdbx_strand_id
1 'polypeptide(L)'
;EREILKEPGGKQDQYMAAYGGINLMEFFPDENVNMIRTEIPPGLDDHLLMIFTGIERDGTMIHSVQRNLVEENLDGYNMARDFAYKAFSVLRKGDYGVLGDIMGKNWNIKKKFSPGITNPTIDEIYEKAINAGAIGGKLQGAGGGGFFLFIVNPERKENVRNALSNYRAMSIRITDRGSEIVYLETRN
;
A
#
# COMPACT_ATOMS: atom_id res chain seq x y z
N GLU A 1 17.94 12.19 -1.43
CA GLU A 1 17.25 11.73 -0.19
C GLU A 1 18.19 10.87 0.67
N ARG A 2 18.37 9.58 0.34
CA ARG A 2 19.05 8.63 1.25
C ARG A 2 20.57 8.85 1.48
N GLU A 3 21.30 9.39 0.50
CA GLU A 3 22.76 9.62 0.64
C GLU A 3 23.10 11.00 1.23
N ILE A 4 22.58 12.06 0.61
CA ILE A 4 22.90 13.45 0.98
C ILE A 4 22.10 13.90 2.21
N LEU A 5 20.79 13.65 2.22
CA LEU A 5 19.90 14.08 3.32
C LEU A 5 19.83 13.06 4.46
N LYS A 6 20.33 11.83 4.24
CA LYS A 6 20.37 10.72 5.22
C LYS A 6 19.00 10.34 5.79
N GLU A 7 17.93 10.61 5.06
CA GLU A 7 16.58 10.23 5.46
C GLU A 7 16.39 8.71 5.28
N PRO A 8 16.02 7.97 6.33
CA PRO A 8 15.79 6.54 6.24
C PRO A 8 14.45 6.26 5.55
N GLY A 9 14.49 5.55 4.42
CA GLY A 9 13.29 5.23 3.65
C GLY A 9 13.49 4.07 2.68
N GLY A 10 12.39 3.64 2.06
CA GLY A 10 12.39 2.64 0.99
C GLY A 10 12.89 3.21 -0.35
N LYS A 11 12.90 2.36 -1.38
CA LYS A 11 13.25 2.74 -2.77
C LYS A 11 12.05 2.90 -3.70
N GLN A 12 10.89 2.36 -3.31
CA GLN A 12 9.71 2.20 -4.18
C GLN A 12 9.05 3.53 -4.59
N ASP A 13 9.03 4.53 -3.71
CA ASP A 13 8.24 5.75 -3.90
C ASP A 13 8.77 6.59 -5.06
N GLN A 14 10.11 6.63 -5.22
CA GLN A 14 10.75 7.34 -6.33
C GLN A 14 10.39 6.70 -7.69
N TYR A 15 10.34 5.36 -7.76
CA TYR A 15 9.93 4.67 -8.99
C TYR A 15 8.44 4.86 -9.26
N MET A 16 7.57 4.76 -8.25
CA MET A 16 6.13 4.97 -8.43
C MET A 16 5.83 6.40 -8.93
N ALA A 17 6.49 7.41 -8.37
CA ALA A 17 6.33 8.80 -8.79
C ALA A 17 6.82 9.04 -10.22
N ALA A 18 7.95 8.45 -10.62
CA ALA A 18 8.51 8.64 -11.95
C ALA A 18 7.73 7.88 -13.03
N TYR A 19 7.39 6.61 -12.81
CA TYR A 19 6.86 5.73 -13.85
C TYR A 19 5.32 5.65 -13.87
N GLY A 20 4.66 5.82 -12.73
CA GLY A 20 3.22 5.63 -12.60
C GLY A 20 2.75 4.20 -12.92
N GLY A 21 1.43 4.00 -12.97
CA GLY A 21 0.81 2.71 -13.25
C GLY A 21 1.02 1.68 -12.14
N ILE A 22 0.76 0.41 -12.46
CA ILE A 22 0.90 -0.70 -11.53
C ILE A 22 2.13 -1.52 -11.89
N ASN A 23 3.05 -1.66 -10.93
CA ASN A 23 4.35 -2.29 -11.14
C ASN A 23 4.61 -3.33 -10.06
N LEU A 24 5.17 -4.47 -10.46
CA LEU A 24 5.92 -5.35 -9.57
C LEU A 24 7.39 -4.93 -9.63
N MET A 25 7.97 -4.58 -8.49
CA MET A 25 9.34 -4.10 -8.38
C MET A 25 10.19 -5.10 -7.59
N GLU A 26 11.34 -5.46 -8.12
CA GLU A 26 12.34 -6.31 -7.47
C GLU A 26 13.60 -5.48 -7.24
N PHE A 27 14.06 -5.41 -5.99
CA PHE A 27 15.23 -4.63 -5.60
C PHE A 27 16.39 -5.57 -5.28
N PHE A 28 17.53 -5.37 -5.94
CA PHE A 28 18.70 -6.22 -5.79
C PHE A 28 19.82 -5.55 -4.98
N PRO A 29 20.75 -6.32 -4.37
CA PRO A 29 21.86 -5.77 -3.58
C PRO A 29 22.85 -4.91 -4.35
N ASP A 30 22.95 -5.11 -5.67
CA ASP A 30 23.81 -4.37 -6.59
C ASP A 30 23.17 -3.06 -7.10
N GLU A 31 22.13 -2.59 -6.40
CA GLU A 31 21.33 -1.41 -6.73
C GLU A 31 20.48 -1.52 -8.02
N ASN A 32 20.53 -2.67 -8.72
CA ASN A 32 19.63 -2.90 -9.84
C ASN A 32 18.18 -3.05 -9.35
N VAL A 33 17.26 -2.56 -10.18
CA VAL A 33 15.82 -2.68 -9.95
C VAL A 33 15.18 -3.24 -11.21
N ASN A 34 14.56 -4.41 -11.08
CA ASN A 34 13.70 -4.95 -12.13
C ASN A 34 12.27 -4.46 -11.90
N MET A 35 11.60 -4.03 -12.96
CA MET A 35 10.22 -3.56 -12.89
C MET A 35 9.39 -4.19 -13.99
N ILE A 36 8.30 -4.83 -13.57
CA ILE A 36 7.34 -5.47 -14.46
C ILE A 36 6.04 -4.68 -14.34
N ARG A 37 5.70 -3.94 -15.40
CA ARG A 37 4.46 -3.17 -15.48
C ARG A 37 3.31 -4.03 -15.97
N THR A 38 2.10 -3.69 -15.53
CA THR A 38 0.86 -4.21 -16.11
C THR A 38 -0.11 -3.08 -16.41
N GLU A 39 -0.99 -3.30 -17.38
CA GLU A 39 -2.18 -2.46 -17.56
C GLU A 39 -3.08 -2.54 -16.33
N ILE A 40 -3.83 -1.47 -16.09
CA ILE A 40 -4.83 -1.39 -15.01
C ILE A 40 -5.99 -2.31 -15.37
N PRO A 41 -6.24 -3.39 -14.59
CA PRO A 41 -7.33 -4.30 -14.88
C PRO A 41 -8.71 -3.59 -14.76
N PRO A 42 -9.68 -3.92 -15.62
CA PRO A 42 -10.99 -3.27 -15.61
C PRO A 42 -11.72 -3.40 -14.28
N GLY A 43 -12.31 -2.31 -13.79
CA GLY A 43 -13.12 -2.32 -12.56
C GLY A 43 -12.32 -2.39 -11.26
N LEU A 44 -10.99 -2.26 -11.29
CA LEU A 44 -10.17 -2.21 -10.08
C LEU A 44 -10.62 -1.08 -9.14
N ASP A 45 -10.78 0.14 -9.67
CA ASP A 45 -11.22 1.31 -8.90
C ASP A 45 -12.58 1.08 -8.20
N ASP A 46 -13.47 0.30 -8.83
CA ASP A 46 -14.78 -0.06 -8.28
C ASP A 46 -14.68 -0.99 -7.08
N HIS A 47 -13.50 -1.55 -6.80
CA HIS A 47 -13.23 -2.36 -5.62
C HIS A 47 -12.38 -1.65 -4.57
N LEU A 48 -11.79 -0.48 -4.88
CA LEU A 48 -10.94 0.26 -3.95
C LEU A 48 -11.74 1.22 -3.07
N LEU A 49 -11.43 1.22 -1.76
CA LEU A 49 -11.90 2.22 -0.82
C LEU A 49 -10.73 2.69 0.04
N MET A 50 -10.42 3.98 -0.04
CA MET A 50 -9.35 4.59 0.76
C MET A 50 -9.97 5.30 1.97
N ILE A 51 -9.42 5.04 3.16
CA ILE A 51 -9.87 5.63 4.42
C ILE A 51 -8.69 6.33 5.08
N PHE A 52 -8.80 7.63 5.35
CA PHE A 52 -7.84 8.35 6.18
C PHE A 52 -8.14 8.11 7.66
N THR A 53 -7.13 7.69 8.42
CA THR A 53 -7.28 7.34 9.84
C THR A 53 -7.42 8.57 10.75
N GLY A 54 -7.12 9.78 10.25
CA GLY A 54 -7.03 10.99 11.07
C GLY A 54 -5.72 11.11 11.85
N ILE A 55 -4.83 10.11 11.75
CA ILE A 55 -3.55 10.08 12.46
C ILE A 55 -2.46 10.52 11.48
N GLU A 56 -1.90 11.70 11.70
CA GLU A 56 -0.69 12.16 11.02
C GLU A 56 0.54 11.74 11.82
N ARG A 57 1.58 11.30 11.12
CA ARG A 57 2.85 10.97 11.78
C ARG A 57 4.02 11.05 10.81
N ASP A 58 5.19 11.20 11.40
CA ASP A 58 6.46 10.92 10.73
C ASP A 58 6.73 9.40 10.71
N GLY A 59 6.87 8.83 9.52
CA GLY A 59 7.18 7.41 9.32
C GLY A 59 8.63 7.03 9.66
N THR A 60 9.53 8.01 9.79
CA THR A 60 10.98 7.85 9.96
C THR A 60 11.33 6.97 11.16
N MET A 61 10.70 7.21 12.32
CA MET A 61 10.97 6.45 13.54
C MET A 61 10.60 4.97 13.41
N ILE A 62 9.60 4.65 12.59
CA ILE A 62 9.19 3.25 12.43
C ILE A 62 10.03 2.53 11.40
N HIS A 63 10.48 3.23 10.37
CA HIS A 63 11.50 2.68 9.47
C HIS A 63 12.82 2.39 10.21
N SER A 64 13.24 3.24 11.15
CA SER A 64 14.46 3.00 11.91
C SER A 64 14.33 1.79 12.83
N VAL A 65 13.24 1.66 13.59
CA VAL A 65 12.99 0.48 14.43
C VAL A 65 12.83 -0.78 13.59
N GLN A 66 12.05 -0.70 12.51
CA GLN A 66 11.82 -1.83 11.60
C GLN A 66 13.12 -2.37 11.00
N ARG A 67 14.08 -1.49 10.66
CA ARG A 67 15.39 -1.89 10.13
C ARG A 67 16.17 -2.77 11.11
N ASN A 68 16.07 -2.49 12.40
CA ASN A 68 16.79 -3.25 13.43
C ASN A 68 16.14 -4.60 13.73
N LEU A 69 14.89 -4.83 13.30
CA LEU A 69 14.12 -6.05 13.56
C LEU A 69 14.00 -6.95 12.31
N VAL A 70 14.76 -6.67 11.25
CA VAL A 70 14.65 -7.41 9.97
C VAL A 70 15.00 -8.88 10.14
N GLU A 71 16.13 -9.18 10.79
CA GLU A 71 16.60 -10.56 10.98
C GLU A 71 15.60 -11.39 11.80
N GLU A 72 15.02 -10.79 12.84
CA GLU A 72 14.00 -11.43 13.70
C GLU A 72 12.68 -11.71 12.96
N ASN A 73 12.40 -10.98 11.87
CA ASN A 73 11.16 -11.08 11.11
C ASN A 73 11.35 -11.62 9.69
N LEU A 74 12.49 -12.28 9.41
CA LEU A 74 12.88 -12.68 8.06
C LEU A 74 11.83 -13.54 7.34
N ASP A 75 11.22 -14.50 8.04
CA ASP A 75 10.14 -15.33 7.49
C ASP A 75 8.93 -14.49 7.08
N GLY A 76 8.57 -13.49 7.91
CA GLY A 76 7.50 -12.55 7.58
C GLY A 76 7.82 -11.71 6.34
N TYR A 77 9.07 -11.29 6.17
CA TYR A 77 9.51 -10.59 4.96
C TYR A 77 9.47 -11.49 3.72
N ASN A 78 9.92 -12.75 3.84
CA ASN A 78 9.82 -13.73 2.75
C ASN A 78 8.36 -13.98 2.34
N MET A 79 7.45 -14.12 3.31
CA MET A 79 6.02 -14.24 3.03
C MET A 79 5.44 -12.97 2.38
N ALA A 80 5.81 -11.78 2.86
CA ALA A 80 5.35 -10.51 2.30
C ALA A 80 5.83 -10.34 0.84
N ARG A 81 7.07 -10.75 0.54
CA ARG A 81 7.62 -10.84 -0.82
C ARG A 81 6.79 -11.79 -1.68
N ASP A 82 6.53 -13.00 -1.22
CA ASP A 82 5.77 -13.99 -1.98
C ASP A 82 4.32 -13.54 -2.23
N PHE A 83 3.73 -12.82 -1.27
CA PHE A 83 2.43 -12.18 -1.46
C PHE A 83 2.46 -11.08 -2.50
N ALA A 84 3.55 -10.33 -2.69
CA ALA A 84 3.65 -9.34 -3.76
C ALA A 84 3.56 -10.00 -5.15
N TYR A 85 4.29 -11.09 -5.38
CA TYR A 85 4.19 -11.86 -6.64
C TYR A 85 2.80 -12.43 -6.87
N LYS A 86 2.19 -13.03 -5.84
CA LYS A 86 0.83 -13.58 -5.92
C LYS A 86 -0.19 -12.47 -6.18
N ALA A 87 -0.12 -11.36 -5.45
CA ALA A 87 -0.99 -10.20 -5.63
C ALA A 87 -0.92 -9.67 -7.06
N PHE A 88 0.29 -9.51 -7.61
CA PHE A 88 0.48 -9.09 -8.99
C PHE A 88 -0.14 -10.07 -9.99
N SER A 89 0.05 -11.38 -9.79
CA SER A 89 -0.54 -12.39 -10.67
C SER A 89 -2.08 -12.41 -10.62
N VAL A 90 -2.71 -12.23 -9.46
CA VAL A 90 -4.18 -12.28 -9.34
C VAL A 90 -4.80 -10.96 -9.79
N LEU A 91 -4.14 -9.84 -9.52
CA LEU A 91 -4.53 -8.52 -10.00
C LEU A 91 -4.66 -8.54 -11.53
N ARG A 92 -3.65 -9.05 -12.24
CA ARG A 92 -3.65 -9.16 -13.71
C ARG A 92 -4.81 -9.98 -14.28
N LYS A 93 -5.41 -10.86 -13.47
CA LYS A 93 -6.57 -11.67 -13.84
C LYS A 93 -7.90 -11.01 -13.48
N GLY A 94 -7.89 -9.86 -12.81
CA GLY A 94 -9.09 -9.19 -12.30
C GLY A 94 -9.74 -9.90 -11.11
N ASP A 95 -9.01 -10.78 -10.41
CA ASP A 95 -9.53 -11.50 -9.24
C ASP A 95 -9.35 -10.66 -7.97
N TYR A 96 -10.24 -9.68 -7.80
CA TYR A 96 -10.19 -8.74 -6.68
C TYR A 96 -10.53 -9.39 -5.34
N GLY A 97 -11.34 -10.46 -5.33
CA GLY A 97 -11.62 -11.23 -4.13
C GLY A 97 -10.32 -11.81 -3.54
N VAL A 98 -9.57 -12.55 -4.37
CA VAL A 98 -8.29 -13.12 -3.93
C VAL A 98 -7.24 -12.03 -3.65
N LEU A 99 -7.24 -10.92 -4.40
CA LEU A 99 -6.38 -9.77 -4.10
C LEU A 99 -6.64 -9.22 -2.69
N GLY A 100 -7.92 -9.04 -2.32
CA GLY A 100 -8.32 -8.59 -0.99
C GLY A 100 -7.83 -9.51 0.11
N ASP A 101 -8.01 -10.82 -0.06
CA ASP A 101 -7.52 -11.83 0.90
C ASP A 101 -6.00 -11.77 1.08
N ILE A 102 -5.25 -11.64 -0.03
CA ILE A 102 -3.78 -11.51 0.01
C ILE A 102 -3.39 -10.22 0.72
N MET A 103 -4.07 -9.11 0.45
CA MET A 103 -3.81 -7.82 1.12
C MET A 103 -4.03 -7.92 2.63
N GLY A 104 -5.13 -8.52 3.07
CA GLY A 104 -5.42 -8.73 4.50
C GLY A 104 -4.42 -9.64 5.19
N LYS A 105 -4.03 -10.76 4.55
CA LYS A 105 -2.98 -11.66 5.06
C LYS A 105 -1.65 -10.93 5.19
N ASN A 106 -1.27 -10.16 4.17
CA ASN A 106 -0.05 -9.36 4.17
C ASN A 106 -0.09 -8.24 5.22
N TRP A 107 -1.25 -7.65 5.51
CA TRP A 107 -1.40 -6.69 6.61
C TRP A 107 -1.13 -7.32 7.97
N ASN A 108 -1.71 -8.49 8.24
CA ASN A 108 -1.48 -9.22 9.49
C ASN A 108 -0.01 -9.60 9.72
N ILE A 109 0.74 -9.85 8.65
CA ILE A 109 2.20 -10.03 8.73
C ILE A 109 2.88 -8.69 8.99
N LYS A 110 2.56 -7.65 8.21
CA LYS A 110 3.18 -6.33 8.35
C LYS A 110 3.06 -5.78 9.77
N LYS A 111 1.94 -5.97 10.46
CA LYS A 111 1.74 -5.56 11.86
C LYS A 111 2.83 -6.07 12.81
N LYS A 112 3.49 -7.18 12.49
CA LYS A 112 4.51 -7.82 13.34
C LYS A 112 5.92 -7.28 13.11
N PHE A 113 6.18 -6.56 12.01
CA PHE A 113 7.53 -6.11 11.66
C PHE A 113 8.10 -5.05 12.61
N SER A 114 7.24 -4.30 13.31
CA SER A 114 7.64 -3.32 14.32
C SER A 114 6.44 -2.92 15.18
N PRO A 115 6.62 -2.69 16.50
CA PRO A 115 5.54 -2.33 17.41
C PRO A 115 4.74 -1.08 17.01
N GLY A 116 5.34 -0.14 16.27
CA GLY A 116 4.68 1.11 15.86
C GLY A 116 3.83 1.01 14.60
N ILE A 117 3.71 -0.17 13.98
CA ILE A 117 3.00 -0.33 12.70
C ILE A 117 1.48 -0.29 12.86
N THR A 118 0.95 -0.67 14.02
CA THR A 118 -0.48 -0.57 14.33
C THR A 118 -0.66 0.01 15.72
N ASN A 119 -1.90 0.34 16.06
CA ASN A 119 -2.33 0.75 17.39
C ASN A 119 -3.84 0.42 17.55
N PRO A 120 -4.43 0.54 18.75
CA PRO A 120 -5.81 0.17 18.98
C PRO A 120 -6.81 0.84 18.03
N THR A 121 -6.61 2.12 17.70
CA THR A 121 -7.47 2.84 16.75
C THR A 121 -7.37 2.27 15.33
N ILE A 122 -6.18 1.90 14.88
CA ILE A 122 -5.94 1.32 13.56
C ILE A 122 -6.50 -0.09 13.45
N ASP A 123 -6.34 -0.89 14.52
CA ASP A 123 -6.94 -2.21 14.59
C ASP A 123 -8.47 -2.10 14.61
N GLU A 124 -9.05 -1.15 15.34
CA GLU A 124 -10.50 -0.89 15.35
C GLU A 124 -11.03 -0.51 13.96
N ILE A 125 -10.35 0.38 13.24
CA ILE A 125 -10.72 0.75 11.86
C ILE A 125 -10.72 -0.48 10.96
N TYR A 126 -9.66 -1.30 11.04
CA TYR A 126 -9.55 -2.50 10.24
C TYR A 126 -10.69 -3.49 10.53
N GLU A 127 -10.93 -3.80 11.81
CA GLU A 127 -11.98 -4.73 12.21
C GLU A 127 -13.38 -4.24 11.82
N LYS A 128 -13.68 -2.94 12.01
CA LYS A 128 -14.95 -2.36 11.54
C LYS A 128 -15.12 -2.49 10.03
N ALA A 129 -14.06 -2.26 9.26
CA ALA A 129 -14.11 -2.41 7.80
C ALA A 129 -14.43 -3.86 7.40
N ILE A 130 -13.72 -4.84 7.99
CA ILE A 130 -13.93 -6.27 7.71
C ILE A 130 -15.34 -6.69 8.09
N ASN A 131 -15.81 -6.34 9.28
CA ASN A 131 -17.16 -6.66 9.75
C ASN A 131 -18.27 -6.03 8.89
N ALA A 132 -17.99 -4.89 8.25
CA ALA A 132 -18.92 -4.22 7.35
C ALA A 132 -18.89 -4.77 5.90
N GLY A 133 -17.96 -5.67 5.58
CA GLY A 133 -17.89 -6.35 4.29
C GLY A 133 -16.68 -6.02 3.42
N ALA A 134 -15.63 -5.39 3.97
CA ALA A 134 -14.33 -5.36 3.30
C ALA A 134 -13.74 -6.78 3.25
N ILE A 135 -13.17 -7.16 2.10
CA ILE A 135 -12.53 -8.47 1.91
C ILE A 135 -11.18 -8.48 2.63
N GLY A 136 -10.44 -7.39 2.49
CA GLY A 136 -9.17 -7.17 3.16
C GLY A 136 -8.67 -5.77 2.90
N GLY A 137 -7.58 -5.41 3.57
CA GLY A 137 -6.97 -4.10 3.39
C GLY A 137 -5.62 -4.01 4.05
N LYS A 138 -4.95 -2.89 3.84
CA LYS A 138 -3.63 -2.65 4.40
C LYS A 138 -3.41 -1.16 4.63
N LEU A 139 -2.76 -0.83 5.74
CA LEU A 139 -2.29 0.52 5.97
C LEU A 139 -1.08 0.82 5.07
N GLN A 140 -1.19 1.90 4.32
CA GLN A 140 -0.18 2.36 3.36
C GLN A 140 1.04 2.96 4.08
N GLY A 141 2.18 2.96 3.40
CA GLY A 141 3.44 3.48 3.96
C GLY A 141 3.96 2.69 5.18
N ALA A 142 4.71 3.38 6.05
CA ALA A 142 5.40 2.79 7.19
C ALA A 142 4.47 2.07 8.21
N GLY A 143 3.21 2.50 8.36
CA GLY A 143 2.29 2.01 9.40
C GLY A 143 1.72 3.14 10.26
N GLY A 144 1.12 2.77 11.39
CA GLY A 144 0.58 3.55 12.53
C GLY A 144 -0.04 4.93 12.31
N GLY A 145 -0.46 5.25 11.09
CA GLY A 145 -1.18 6.46 10.71
C GLY A 145 -1.36 6.54 9.19
N GLY A 146 -2.00 7.60 8.71
CA GLY A 146 -2.21 7.83 7.27
C GLY A 146 -3.43 7.10 6.73
N PHE A 147 -3.25 6.34 5.64
CA PHE A 147 -4.35 5.81 4.85
C PHE A 147 -4.42 4.30 4.89
N PHE A 148 -5.62 3.76 5.12
CA PHE A 148 -5.94 2.40 4.72
C PHE A 148 -6.38 2.39 3.26
N LEU A 149 -5.97 1.34 2.55
CA LEU A 149 -6.59 0.93 1.30
C LEU A 149 -7.27 -0.41 1.53
N PHE A 150 -8.58 -0.45 1.31
CA PHE A 150 -9.40 -1.65 1.40
C PHE A 150 -9.83 -2.11 0.01
N ILE A 151 -9.92 -3.43 -0.15
CA ILE A 151 -10.63 -4.09 -1.24
C ILE A 151 -12.02 -4.45 -0.71
N VAL A 152 -13.04 -3.94 -1.38
CA VAL A 152 -14.45 -4.09 -0.99
C VAL A 152 -15.25 -4.34 -2.26
N ASN A 153 -16.11 -5.35 -2.26
CA ASN A 153 -17.03 -5.51 -3.38
C ASN A 153 -17.92 -4.26 -3.53
N PRO A 154 -18.26 -3.84 -4.77
CA PRO A 154 -19.00 -2.61 -5.01
C PRO A 154 -20.30 -2.50 -4.20
N GLU A 155 -21.04 -3.60 -4.04
CA GLU A 155 -22.31 -3.66 -3.30
C GLU A 155 -22.16 -3.49 -1.79
N ARG A 156 -20.96 -3.67 -1.24
CA ARG A 156 -20.64 -3.52 0.19
C ARG A 156 -19.92 -2.21 0.51
N LYS A 157 -19.48 -1.45 -0.49
CA LYS A 157 -18.73 -0.20 -0.27
C LYS A 157 -19.47 0.78 0.64
N GLU A 158 -20.78 0.93 0.46
CA GLU A 158 -21.55 1.88 1.27
C GLU A 158 -21.70 1.41 2.72
N ASN A 159 -21.81 0.10 2.95
CA ASN A 159 -21.81 -0.47 4.30
C ASN A 159 -20.50 -0.14 5.03
N VAL A 160 -19.36 -0.31 4.34
CA VAL A 160 -18.04 0.00 4.90
C VAL A 160 -17.87 1.50 5.16
N ARG A 161 -18.35 2.36 4.25
CA ARG A 161 -18.34 3.82 4.46
C ARG A 161 -19.15 4.22 5.68
N ASN A 162 -20.35 3.67 5.83
CA ASN A 162 -21.22 3.96 6.97
C ASN A 162 -20.63 3.45 8.30
N ALA A 163 -20.05 2.25 8.32
CA ALA A 163 -19.37 1.71 9.50
C ALA A 163 -18.15 2.55 9.93
N LEU A 164 -17.55 3.28 8.99
CA LEU A 164 -16.41 4.15 9.21
C LEU A 164 -16.76 5.63 9.03
N SER A 165 -18.00 6.04 9.28
CA SER A 165 -18.48 7.41 9.05
C SER A 165 -17.72 8.49 9.84
N ASN A 166 -17.05 8.09 10.92
CA ASN A 166 -16.19 8.98 11.73
C ASN A 166 -14.82 9.25 11.08
N TYR A 167 -14.50 8.57 9.99
CA TYR A 167 -13.26 8.69 9.25
C TYR A 167 -13.53 9.22 7.84
N ARG A 168 -12.51 9.84 7.25
CA ARG A 168 -12.65 10.41 5.91
C ARG A 168 -12.45 9.32 4.85
N ALA A 169 -13.54 8.94 4.19
CA ALA A 169 -13.50 8.09 3.01
C ALA A 169 -13.13 8.90 1.75
N MET A 170 -12.31 8.31 0.89
CA MET A 170 -11.85 8.93 -0.35
C MET A 170 -12.08 7.98 -1.52
N SER A 171 -12.69 8.53 -2.58
CA SER A 171 -12.69 7.89 -3.88
C SER A 171 -11.31 8.07 -4.52
N ILE A 172 -10.75 7.00 -5.06
CA ILE A 172 -9.47 7.02 -5.76
C ILE A 172 -9.64 6.46 -7.15
N ARG A 173 -8.75 6.88 -8.04
CA ARG A 173 -8.57 6.30 -9.37
C ARG A 173 -7.10 6.03 -9.59
N ILE A 174 -6.78 4.84 -10.08
CA ILE A 174 -5.40 4.53 -10.45
C ILE A 174 -5.05 5.28 -11.75
N THR A 175 -3.88 5.92 -11.76
CA THR A 175 -3.32 6.56 -12.95
C THR A 175 -2.25 5.65 -13.55
N ASP A 176 -2.27 5.50 -14.87
CA ASP A 176 -1.19 4.83 -15.59
C ASP A 176 0.02 5.75 -15.79
N ARG A 177 -0.14 7.07 -15.64
CA ARG A 177 0.93 8.04 -15.92
C ARG A 177 1.74 8.36 -14.66
N GLY A 178 3.05 8.45 -14.84
CA GLY A 178 4.01 8.95 -13.84
C GLY A 178 4.21 10.46 -13.94
N SER A 179 5.41 10.93 -13.61
CA SER A 179 5.76 12.34 -13.69
C SER A 179 5.89 12.79 -15.15
N GLU A 180 5.18 13.86 -15.52
CA GLU A 180 5.20 14.44 -16.87
C GLU A 180 5.58 15.92 -16.82
N ILE A 181 6.37 16.37 -17.80
CA ILE A 181 6.66 17.80 -18.01
C ILE A 181 5.54 18.36 -18.88
N VAL A 182 4.70 19.21 -18.30
CA VAL A 182 3.51 19.81 -18.96
C VAL A 182 3.81 21.10 -19.72
N TYR A 183 4.98 21.72 -19.53
CA TYR A 183 5.40 22.91 -20.26
C TYR A 183 6.92 22.92 -20.46
N LEU A 184 7.34 23.01 -21.72
CA LEU A 184 8.74 23.23 -22.12
C LEU A 184 8.79 24.54 -22.90
N GLU A 185 9.34 25.59 -22.29
CA GLU A 185 9.64 26.82 -22.99
C GLU A 185 10.93 26.58 -23.79
N THR A 186 10.80 26.30 -25.09
CA THR A 186 11.95 26.27 -25.98
C THR A 186 12.49 27.68 -26.12
N ARG A 187 13.61 27.97 -25.44
CA ARG A 187 14.39 29.18 -25.70
C ARG A 187 14.97 29.07 -27.12
N ASN A 188 14.49 29.91 -28.02
CA ASN A 188 15.14 30.22 -29.29
C ASN A 188 16.41 31.03 -29.07
#